data_AF-A0A967BPL0-F1
#
_entry.id   AF-A0A967BPL0-F1
#
_cell.length_a   1.000
_cell.length_b   1.000
_cell.length_c   1.000
_cell.angle_alpha   90.00
_cell.angle_beta   90.00
_cell.angle_gamma   90.00
#
_symmetry.space_group_name_H-M   'P 1'
#
loop_
_entity.id
_entity.type
_entity.pdbx_description
1 polymer ?
#
loop_
_entity_poly.entity_id
_entity_poly.type
_entity_poly.pdbx_seq_one_letter_code
_entity_poly.pdbx_strand_id
1 'polypeptide(L)'
;MKTIEIDFDVYKKLTVLRKTEDETYNDVLRQLLDLPPAKKPKNKNLISSNHAWEIEGVIFPHGTEFRMYYRHKYHFANVNNGALVLNGKRFNLPSPAAIEITKNSVNGWMKWEAKYPGSDKWILINSLRRK
;
A
#
# COMPACT_ATOMS: atom_id res chain seq x y z
N MET A 1 24.61 5.01 -6.67
CA MET A 1 24.87 6.04 -5.64
C MET A 1 26.18 6.72 -6.02
N LYS A 2 26.24 8.05 -5.97
CA LYS A 2 27.48 8.81 -6.14
C LYS A 2 27.71 9.57 -4.83
N THR A 3 28.95 9.55 -4.33
CA THR A 3 29.34 10.30 -3.13
C THR A 3 29.75 11.70 -3.56
N ILE A 4 29.22 12.72 -2.90
CA ILE A 4 29.60 14.12 -3.08
C ILE A 4 29.98 14.62 -1.68
N GLU A 5 31.20 15.12 -1.54
CA GLU A 5 31.66 15.76 -0.31
C GLU A 5 31.23 17.22 -0.31
N ILE A 6 30.71 17.68 0.83
CA ILE A 6 30.24 19.04 1.05
C ILE A 6 30.77 19.52 2.41
N ASP A 7 30.93 20.83 2.57
CA ASP A 7 31.30 21.43 3.83
C ASP A 7 30.15 21.40 4.86
N PHE A 8 30.50 21.71 6.11
CA PHE A 8 29.58 21.67 7.24
C PHE A 8 28.44 22.67 7.12
N ASP A 9 28.69 23.85 6.55
CA ASP A 9 27.68 24.90 6.42
C ASP A 9 26.63 24.54 5.37
N VAL A 10 27.06 23.93 4.26
CA VAL A 10 26.15 23.37 3.23
C VAL A 10 25.31 22.25 3.83
N TYR A 11 25.90 21.33 4.61
CA TYR A 11 25.15 20.27 5.29
C TYR A 11 24.08 20.83 6.24
N LYS A 12 24.45 21.83 7.04
CA LYS A 12 23.52 22.50 7.96
C LYS A 12 22.39 23.19 7.19
N LYS A 13 22.70 23.87 6.08
CA LYS A 13 21.71 24.55 5.25
C LYS A 13 20.72 23.57 4.62
N LEU A 14 21.22 22.45 4.08
CA LEU A 14 20.37 21.38 3.52
C LEU A 14 19.48 20.74 4.58
N THR A 15 19.97 20.61 5.82
CA THR A 15 19.18 20.09 6.94
C THR A 15 18.00 21.00 7.29
N VAL A 16 18.22 22.32 7.35
CA VAL A 16 17.16 23.32 7.63
C VAL A 16 16.10 23.36 6.53
N LEU A 17 16.48 23.06 5.28
CA LEU A 17 15.55 23.06 4.15
C LEU A 17 14.61 21.84 4.13
N ARG A 18 14.90 20.78 4.89
CA ARG A 18 14.02 19.62 4.99
C ARG A 18 12.76 20.00 5.75
N LYS A 19 11.60 19.90 5.09
CA LYS A 19 10.29 20.24 5.71
C LYS A 19 9.71 19.07 6.50
N THR A 20 10.11 17.85 6.16
CA THR A 20 9.60 16.61 6.75
C THR A 20 10.73 15.61 6.97
N GLU A 21 10.59 14.73 7.95
CA GLU A 21 11.60 13.72 8.29
C GLU A 21 11.88 12.73 7.14
N ASP A 22 10.88 12.47 6.30
CA ASP A 22 10.98 11.56 5.14
C ASP A 22 11.73 12.17 3.93
N GLU A 23 11.99 13.48 3.92
CA GLU A 23 12.63 14.16 2.81
C GLU A 23 14.14 13.90 2.81
N THR A 24 14.71 13.45 1.69
CA THR A 24 16.15 13.18 1.59
C THR A 24 16.91 14.43 1.15
N TYR A 25 18.21 14.51 1.49
CA TYR A 25 19.08 15.59 0.99
C TYR A 25 19.11 15.68 -0.54
N ASN A 26 19.02 14.54 -1.22
CA ASN A 26 18.95 14.49 -2.68
C ASN A 26 17.62 15.07 -3.21
N ASP A 27 16.50 14.96 -2.48
CA ASP A 27 15.24 15.59 -2.87
C ASP A 27 15.29 17.11 -2.70
N VAL A 28 15.88 17.59 -1.60
CA VAL A 28 16.14 19.03 -1.37
C VAL A 28 17.02 19.62 -2.46
N LEU A 29 18.12 18.95 -2.81
CA LEU A 29 19.01 19.38 -3.88
C LEU A 29 18.29 19.44 -5.24
N ARG A 30 17.39 18.49 -5.52
CA ARG A 30 16.62 18.50 -6.78
C ARG A 30 15.63 19.64 -6.83
N GLN A 31 14.99 19.97 -5.70
CA GLN A 31 14.13 21.14 -5.61
C GLN A 31 14.92 22.45 -5.83
N LEU A 32 16.12 22.57 -5.27
CA LEU A 32 16.98 23.74 -5.47
C LEU A 32 17.51 23.89 -6.91
N LEU A 33 17.63 22.78 -7.64
CA LEU A 33 18.15 22.74 -9.01
C LEU A 33 17.05 22.67 -10.07
N ASP A 34 15.78 22.86 -9.68
CA ASP A 34 14.59 22.71 -10.55
C ASP A 34 14.55 21.38 -11.31
N LEU A 35 15.07 20.32 -10.71
CA LEU A 35 15.06 18.98 -11.28
C LEU A 35 13.77 18.23 -10.91
N PRO A 36 13.21 17.40 -11.81
CA PRO A 36 12.06 16.57 -11.47
C PRO A 36 12.41 15.65 -10.29
N PRO A 37 11.50 15.36 -9.34
CA PRO A 37 11.80 14.57 -8.15
C PRO A 37 12.39 13.20 -8.50
N ALA A 38 13.49 12.79 -7.83
CA ALA A 38 14.23 11.56 -8.16
C ALA A 38 13.39 10.29 -7.96
N LYS A 39 12.46 10.34 -7.01
CA LYS A 39 11.36 9.40 -6.84
C LYS A 39 10.23 10.19 -6.18
N LYS A 40 9.06 10.19 -6.80
CA LYS A 40 7.86 10.74 -6.17
C LYS A 40 7.74 10.12 -4.76
N PRO A 41 7.66 10.90 -3.67
CA PRO A 41 7.08 10.36 -2.46
C PRO A 41 5.71 9.81 -2.88
N LYS A 42 5.42 8.57 -2.49
CA LYS A 42 4.11 7.94 -2.72
C LYS A 42 3.01 8.63 -1.88
N ASN A 43 3.08 9.93 -1.65
CA ASN A 43 1.92 10.76 -1.33
C ASN A 43 1.16 11.04 -2.63
N LYS A 44 0.54 10.00 -3.17
CA LYS A 44 -0.66 10.21 -3.99
C LYS A 44 -1.82 10.36 -3.03
N ASN A 45 -2.03 11.57 -2.55
CA ASN A 45 -3.37 12.01 -2.22
C ASN A 45 -4.26 11.76 -3.44
N LEU A 46 -5.28 10.92 -3.23
CA LEU A 46 -6.65 11.11 -3.73
C LEU A 46 -6.77 11.50 -5.21
N ILE A 47 -6.27 10.64 -6.10
CA ILE A 47 -6.96 10.45 -7.37
C ILE A 47 -7.56 9.06 -7.28
N SER A 48 -8.86 9.03 -7.02
CA SER A 48 -9.77 7.89 -7.03
C SER A 48 -9.75 7.22 -8.40
N SER A 49 -8.66 6.54 -8.68
CA SER A 49 -8.60 5.65 -9.82
C SER A 49 -9.33 4.39 -9.36
N ASN A 50 -10.60 4.26 -9.76
CA ASN A 50 -11.52 3.16 -9.41
C ASN A 50 -11.07 1.80 -9.99
N HIS A 51 -9.76 1.55 -10.01
CA HIS A 51 -9.17 0.32 -10.52
C HIS A 51 -9.52 -0.83 -9.59
N ALA A 52 -10.13 -1.84 -10.21
CA ALA A 52 -10.30 -3.14 -9.60
C ALA A 52 -8.92 -3.77 -9.32
N TRP A 53 -8.83 -4.52 -8.23
CA TRP A 53 -7.71 -5.37 -7.93
C TRP A 53 -7.95 -6.73 -8.59
N GLU A 54 -7.17 -7.03 -9.63
CA GLU A 54 -7.19 -8.33 -10.30
C GLU A 54 -6.06 -9.21 -9.78
N ILE A 55 -6.40 -10.45 -9.44
CA ILE A 55 -5.44 -11.42 -8.94
C ILE A 55 -5.85 -12.85 -9.28
N GLU A 56 -4.94 -13.57 -9.92
CA GLU A 56 -5.13 -14.98 -10.33
C GLU A 56 -6.49 -15.22 -11.04
N GLY A 57 -6.88 -14.29 -11.91
CA GLY A 57 -8.14 -14.36 -12.68
C GLY A 57 -9.40 -13.97 -11.90
N VAL A 58 -9.27 -13.53 -10.65
CA VAL A 58 -10.38 -12.98 -9.85
C VAL A 58 -10.26 -11.46 -9.80
N ILE A 59 -11.37 -10.77 -10.11
CA ILE A 59 -11.42 -9.30 -10.13
C ILE A 59 -12.23 -8.80 -8.94
N PHE A 60 -11.61 -7.97 -8.11
CA PHE A 60 -12.26 -7.29 -6.99
C PHE A 60 -12.39 -5.78 -7.29
N PRO A 61 -13.60 -5.26 -7.52
CA PRO A 61 -13.83 -3.83 -7.75
C PRO A 61 -13.27 -2.93 -6.64
N HIS A 62 -13.04 -1.67 -6.99
CA HIS A 62 -12.77 -0.65 -5.97
C HIS A 62 -13.92 -0.59 -4.95
N GLY A 63 -13.56 -0.50 -3.67
CA GLY A 63 -14.56 -0.51 -2.58
C GLY A 63 -15.02 -1.89 -2.14
N THR A 64 -14.50 -2.98 -2.73
CA THR A 64 -14.69 -4.31 -2.14
C THR A 64 -14.06 -4.34 -0.74
N GLU A 65 -14.87 -4.71 0.25
CA GLU A 65 -14.43 -4.88 1.63
C GLU A 65 -13.97 -6.32 1.85
N PHE A 66 -12.97 -6.49 2.69
CA PHE A 66 -12.38 -7.77 3.05
C PHE A 66 -12.39 -7.90 4.55
N ARG A 67 -12.70 -9.10 5.06
CA ARG A 67 -12.57 -9.40 6.48
C ARG A 67 -11.91 -10.75 6.70
N MET A 68 -11.19 -10.86 7.80
CA MET A 68 -10.62 -12.10 8.29
C MET A 68 -10.85 -12.20 9.78
N TYR A 69 -11.35 -13.35 10.23
CA TYR A 69 -11.48 -13.64 11.66
C TYR A 69 -10.22 -14.34 12.17
N TYR A 70 -9.55 -13.75 13.14
CA TYR A 70 -8.35 -14.29 13.74
C TYR A 70 -8.23 -13.86 15.20
N ARG A 71 -7.88 -14.80 16.10
CA ARG A 71 -7.73 -14.55 17.55
C ARG A 71 -8.91 -13.76 18.15
N HIS A 72 -10.12 -14.23 17.89
CA HIS A 72 -11.36 -13.61 18.37
C HIS A 72 -11.62 -12.17 17.91
N LYS A 73 -10.93 -11.72 16.85
CA LYS A 73 -11.07 -10.37 16.30
C LYS A 73 -11.26 -10.43 14.79
N TYR A 74 -12.14 -9.56 14.30
CA TYR A 74 -12.25 -9.29 12.86
C TYR A 74 -11.21 -8.25 12.46
N HIS A 75 -10.45 -8.57 11.43
CA HIS A 75 -9.55 -7.67 10.76
C HIS A 75 -10.13 -7.30 9.42
N PHE A 76 -10.23 -5.99 9.16
CA PHE A 76 -10.84 -5.46 7.95
C PHE A 76 -9.78 -4.90 7.02
N ALA A 77 -10.01 -5.10 5.73
CA ALA A 77 -9.22 -4.56 4.64
C ALA A 77 -10.16 -4.08 3.52
N ASN A 78 -9.68 -3.28 2.60
CA ASN A 78 -10.49 -2.80 1.48
C ASN A 78 -9.66 -2.69 0.21
N VAL A 79 -10.31 -2.85 -0.93
CA VAL A 79 -9.65 -2.65 -2.23
C VAL A 79 -9.61 -1.16 -2.52
N ASN A 80 -8.40 -0.63 -2.65
CA ASN A 80 -8.15 0.75 -3.00
C ASN A 80 -7.09 0.85 -4.10
N ASN A 81 -7.45 1.49 -5.22
CA ASN A 81 -6.58 1.71 -6.38
C ASN A 81 -5.85 0.42 -6.84
N GLY A 82 -6.61 -0.66 -7.08
CA GLY A 82 -6.06 -1.92 -7.60
C GLY A 82 -5.19 -2.72 -6.63
N ALA A 83 -5.28 -2.47 -5.32
CA ALA A 83 -4.57 -3.26 -4.30
C ALA A 83 -5.43 -3.44 -3.05
N LEU A 84 -5.16 -4.51 -2.29
CA LEU A 84 -5.75 -4.74 -0.98
C LEU A 84 -5.05 -3.85 0.06
N VAL A 85 -5.81 -3.05 0.79
CA VAL A 85 -5.30 -2.16 1.82
C VAL A 85 -5.75 -2.67 3.18
N LEU A 86 -4.79 -2.96 4.05
CA LEU A 86 -5.00 -3.41 5.42
C LEU A 86 -4.19 -2.51 6.34
N ASN A 87 -4.85 -1.83 7.29
CA ASN A 87 -4.22 -0.90 8.23
C ASN A 87 -3.31 0.13 7.54
N GLY A 88 -3.70 0.64 6.36
CA GLY A 88 -2.91 1.58 5.56
C GLY A 88 -1.76 0.95 4.75
N LYS A 89 -1.43 -0.33 4.96
CA LYS A 89 -0.44 -1.06 4.16
C LYS A 89 -1.10 -1.65 2.91
N ARG A 90 -0.43 -1.50 1.77
CA ARG A 90 -0.90 -2.01 0.47
C ARG A 90 -0.30 -3.38 0.18
N PHE A 91 -1.14 -4.31 -0.22
CA PHE A 91 -0.79 -5.67 -0.57
C PHE A 91 -1.32 -6.00 -1.96
N ASN A 92 -0.48 -6.63 -2.77
CA ASN A 92 -0.83 -7.07 -4.12
C ASN A 92 -1.33 -8.51 -4.16
N LEU A 93 -1.19 -9.25 -3.05
CA LEU A 93 -1.56 -10.66 -2.89
C LEU A 93 -2.29 -10.86 -1.54
N PRO A 94 -3.16 -11.87 -1.38
CA PRO A 94 -3.96 -12.08 -0.17
C PRO A 94 -3.12 -12.70 0.96
N SER A 95 -2.14 -13.55 0.60
CA SER A 95 -1.28 -14.23 1.58
C SER A 95 -0.41 -13.25 2.38
N PRO A 96 0.32 -12.29 1.77
CA PRO A 96 1.04 -11.26 2.54
C PRO A 96 0.14 -10.45 3.48
N ALA A 97 -1.09 -10.12 3.07
CA ALA A 97 -2.04 -9.42 3.94
C ALA A 97 -2.50 -10.29 5.13
N ALA A 98 -2.70 -11.59 4.90
CA ALA A 98 -3.04 -12.52 5.98
C ALA A 98 -1.85 -12.75 6.94
N ILE A 99 -0.64 -12.90 6.41
CA ILE A 99 0.61 -13.04 7.19
C ILE A 99 0.84 -11.81 8.07
N GLU A 100 0.51 -10.61 7.58
CA GLU A 100 0.64 -9.39 8.37
C GLU A 100 -0.18 -9.42 9.67
N ILE A 101 -1.34 -10.10 9.65
CA ILE A 101 -2.22 -10.27 10.80
C ILE A 101 -1.81 -11.48 11.65
N THR A 102 -1.58 -12.63 11.02
CA THR A 102 -1.32 -13.89 11.72
C THR A 102 0.11 -14.00 12.24
N LYS A 103 1.03 -13.20 11.69
CA LYS A 103 2.49 -13.28 11.87
C LYS A 103 3.06 -14.68 11.56
N ASN A 104 2.34 -15.48 10.78
CA ASN A 104 2.68 -16.84 10.39
C ASN A 104 2.38 -17.05 8.91
N SER A 105 3.14 -17.92 8.25
CA SER A 105 2.85 -18.30 6.85
C SER A 105 1.49 -18.98 6.76
N VAL A 106 0.55 -18.35 6.05
CA VAL A 106 -0.83 -18.83 5.90
C VAL A 106 -1.28 -18.66 4.46
N ASN A 107 -2.17 -19.57 4.01
CA ASN A 107 -2.83 -19.43 2.73
C ASN A 107 -3.93 -18.35 2.83
N GLY A 108 -3.65 -17.16 2.31
CA GLY A 108 -4.57 -16.01 2.39
C GLY A 108 -5.91 -16.26 1.70
N TRP A 109 -5.94 -17.06 0.63
CA TRP A 109 -7.18 -17.35 -0.10
C TRP A 109 -8.25 -18.02 0.76
N MET A 110 -7.86 -18.89 1.69
CA MET A 110 -8.80 -19.60 2.56
C MET A 110 -9.22 -18.81 3.80
N LYS A 111 -8.60 -17.65 4.06
CA LYS A 111 -8.82 -16.88 5.29
C LYS A 111 -9.64 -15.63 5.08
N TRP A 112 -9.58 -15.06 3.88
CA TRP A 112 -10.26 -13.83 3.54
C TRP A 112 -11.67 -14.09 3.01
N GLU A 113 -12.63 -13.32 3.53
CA GLU A 113 -13.95 -13.14 2.96
C GLU A 113 -14.01 -11.76 2.32
N ALA A 114 -14.62 -11.66 1.14
CA ALA A 114 -14.84 -10.41 0.43
C ALA A 114 -16.33 -10.08 0.35
N LYS A 115 -16.66 -8.79 0.47
CA LYS A 115 -18.00 -8.22 0.26
C LYS A 115 -17.90 -7.21 -0.88
N TYR A 116 -18.58 -7.51 -1.99
CA TYR A 116 -18.60 -6.62 -3.16
C TYR A 116 -19.39 -5.33 -2.86
N PRO A 117 -19.01 -4.20 -3.49
CA PRO A 117 -19.78 -2.97 -3.36
C PRO A 117 -21.22 -3.19 -3.84
N GLY A 118 -22.20 -2.87 -2.98
CA GLY A 118 -23.62 -3.10 -3.24
C GLY A 118 -24.15 -4.49 -2.87
N SER A 119 -23.31 -5.40 -2.37
CA SER A 119 -23.74 -6.68 -1.81
C SER A 119 -23.64 -6.67 -0.29
N ASP A 120 -24.57 -7.31 0.40
CA ASP A 120 -24.52 -7.51 1.86
C ASP A 120 -23.92 -8.86 2.27
N LYS A 121 -23.54 -9.69 1.29
CA LYS A 121 -23.02 -11.04 1.53
C LYS A 121 -21.50 -11.07 1.49
N TRP A 122 -20.92 -11.69 2.52
CA TRP A 122 -19.50 -12.03 2.60
C TRP A 122 -19.27 -13.38 1.92
N ILE A 123 -18.30 -13.44 1.00
CA ILE A 123 -17.98 -14.63 0.22
C ILE A 123 -16.50 -14.96 0.40
N LEU A 124 -16.18 -16.21 0.70
CA LEU A 124 -14.80 -16.69 0.76
C LEU A 124 -14.10 -16.49 -0.58
N ILE A 125 -12.96 -15.81 -0.61
CA ILE A 125 -12.30 -15.50 -1.89
C ILE A 125 -11.76 -16.73 -2.61
N ASN A 126 -11.49 -17.82 -1.89
CA ASN A 126 -11.08 -19.08 -2.49
C ASN A 126 -12.17 -19.69 -3.39
N SER A 127 -13.46 -19.44 -3.13
CA SER A 127 -14.54 -19.98 -3.97
C SER A 127 -14.70 -19.23 -5.30
N LEU A 128 -14.08 -18.05 -5.43
CA LEU A 128 -14.13 -17.23 -6.64
C LEU A 128 -13.10 -17.67 -7.69
N ARG A 129 -12.09 -18.44 -7.29
CA ARG A 129 -11.09 -18.99 -8.22
C ARG A 129 -11.74 -20.10 -9.06
N ARG A 130 -11.65 -20.00 -10.38
CA ARG A 130 -11.97 -21.14 -11.26
C ARG A 130 -10.86 -22.19 -11.08
N LYS A 131 -11.25 -23.42 -10.73
CA LYS A 131 -10.37 -24.59 -10.73
C LYS A 131 -10.12 -25.08 -12.15
#